data_AF-A0A7V1CVF4-F1
#
_entry.id   AF-A0A7V1CVF4-F1
#
_cell.length_a   1.000
_cell.length_b   1.000
_cell.length_c   1.000
_cell.angle_alpha   90.00
_cell.angle_beta   90.00
_cell.angle_gamma   90.00
#
_symmetry.space_group_name_H-M   'P 1'
#
loop_
_entity.id
_entity.type
_entity.pdbx_description
1 polymer ?
#
loop_
_entity_poly.entity_id
_entity_poly.type
_entity_poly.pdbx_seq_one_letter_code
_entity_poly.pdbx_strand_id
1 'polypeptide(L)'
;MKPKAKRQTDPAIAQARREQILTAAAECFRRKGYHGAGMAEISKTAGMSAGHIYNYFESKEAIIESIIEKDMEEMFSIFQQFEDHPGDVLAALLDGLN
;
A
#
# COMPACT_ATOMS: atom_id res chain seq x y z
N MET A 1 14.62 -9.89 -34.89
CA MET A 1 14.44 -8.98 -33.74
C MET A 1 14.62 -9.81 -32.47
N LYS A 2 15.62 -9.52 -31.62
CA LYS A 2 15.89 -10.33 -30.41
C LYS A 2 14.87 -9.97 -29.31
N PRO A 3 14.27 -10.93 -28.60
CA PRO A 3 13.38 -10.63 -27.48
C PRO A 3 14.18 -9.94 -26.36
N LYS A 4 13.72 -8.77 -25.92
CA LYS A 4 14.30 -8.07 -24.75
C LYS A 4 14.04 -8.93 -23.52
N ALA A 5 15.10 -9.46 -22.91
CA ALA A 5 15.04 -10.16 -21.64
C ALA A 5 14.35 -9.26 -20.59
N LYS A 6 13.31 -9.79 -19.92
CA LYS A 6 12.67 -9.11 -18.78
C LYS A 6 13.76 -8.84 -17.74
N ARG A 7 14.06 -7.56 -17.49
CA ARG A 7 15.00 -7.15 -16.45
C ARG A 7 14.38 -7.55 -15.10
N GLN A 8 14.89 -8.59 -14.45
CA GLN A 8 14.52 -8.90 -13.07
C GLN A 8 14.90 -7.67 -12.24
N THR A 9 13.89 -6.99 -11.73
CA THR A 9 14.09 -5.83 -10.87
C THR A 9 14.31 -6.36 -9.46
N ASP A 10 15.29 -5.81 -8.75
CA ASP A 10 15.57 -6.16 -7.35
C ASP A 10 14.26 -6.21 -6.54
N PRO A 11 13.97 -7.32 -5.82
CA PRO A 11 12.77 -7.45 -5.00
C PRO A 11 12.53 -6.26 -4.07
N ALA A 12 13.57 -5.69 -3.48
CA ALA A 12 13.45 -4.53 -2.60
C ALA A 12 12.99 -3.28 -3.36
N ILE A 13 13.48 -3.07 -4.59
CA ILE A 13 13.03 -1.97 -5.45
C ILE A 13 11.57 -2.19 -5.87
N ALA A 14 11.20 -3.43 -6.21
CA ALA A 14 9.83 -3.74 -6.57
C ALA A 14 8.85 -3.46 -5.41
N GLN A 15 9.22 -3.85 -4.19
CA GLN A 15 8.44 -3.60 -2.99
C GLN A 15 8.30 -2.09 -2.71
N ALA A 16 9.41 -1.33 -2.76
CA ALA A 16 9.37 0.13 -2.56
C ALA A 16 8.47 0.84 -3.59
N ARG A 17 8.46 0.36 -4.86
CA ARG A 17 7.55 0.89 -5.89
C ARG A 17 6.10 0.53 -5.60
N ARG A 18 5.83 -0.68 -5.11
CA ARG A 18 4.51 -1.10 -4.70
C ARG A 18 3.97 -0.20 -3.58
N GLU A 19 4.78 0.08 -2.55
CA GLU A 19 4.43 0.96 -1.43
C GLU A 19 4.21 2.41 -1.87
N GLN A 20 5.01 2.92 -2.80
CA GLN A 20 4.82 4.23 -3.40
C GLN A 20 3.44 4.36 -4.07
N ILE A 21 3.00 3.32 -4.79
CA ILE A 21 1.67 3.28 -5.43
C ILE A 21 0.57 3.28 -4.37
N LEU A 22 0.68 2.41 -3.35
CA LEU A 22 -0.32 2.32 -2.28
C LEU A 22 -0.47 3.65 -1.54
N THR A 23 0.65 4.31 -1.21
CA THR A 23 0.66 5.60 -0.51
C THR A 23 -0.07 6.68 -1.33
N ALA A 24 0.27 6.79 -2.62
CA ALA A 24 -0.37 7.74 -3.52
C ALA A 24 -1.86 7.46 -3.72
N ALA A 25 -2.24 6.19 -3.86
CA ALA A 25 -3.64 5.79 -4.01
C ALA A 25 -4.46 6.09 -2.75
N ALA A 26 -3.94 5.73 -1.57
CA ALA A 26 -4.58 6.03 -0.29
C ALA A 26 -4.80 7.54 -0.10
N GLU A 27 -3.83 8.37 -0.49
CA GLU A 27 -4.01 9.83 -0.49
C GLU A 27 -5.17 10.27 -1.41
N CYS A 28 -5.22 9.75 -2.64
CA CYS A 28 -6.28 10.09 -3.58
C CYS A 28 -7.66 9.65 -3.05
N PHE A 29 -7.75 8.43 -2.51
CA PHE A 29 -8.98 7.88 -1.92
C PHE A 29 -9.44 8.68 -0.71
N ARG A 30 -8.55 9.11 0.18
CA ARG A 30 -8.91 9.98 1.32
C ARG A 30 -9.46 11.33 0.85
N ARG A 31 -8.91 11.90 -0.22
CA ARG A 31 -9.34 13.22 -0.72
C ARG A 31 -10.67 13.20 -1.48
N LYS A 32 -10.97 12.12 -2.22
CA LYS A 32 -12.09 12.08 -3.17
C LYS A 32 -13.04 10.88 -3.04
N GLY A 33 -12.79 10.01 -2.07
CA GLY A 33 -13.43 8.70 -1.99
C GLY A 33 -12.94 7.74 -3.08
N TYR A 34 -13.28 6.45 -2.90
CA TYR A 34 -12.88 5.38 -3.83
C TYR A 34 -13.38 5.61 -5.26
N HIS A 35 -14.66 5.95 -5.43
CA HIS A 35 -15.24 6.16 -6.75
C HIS A 35 -14.77 7.47 -7.41
N GLY A 36 -14.47 8.50 -6.62
CA GLY A 36 -14.03 9.81 -7.14
C GLY A 36 -12.56 9.87 -7.58
N ALA A 37 -11.72 8.96 -7.09
CA ALA A 37 -10.34 8.82 -7.54
C ALA A 37 -10.21 7.85 -8.72
N GLY A 38 -9.36 8.18 -9.69
CA GLY A 38 -9.10 7.37 -10.88
C GLY A 38 -7.60 7.11 -11.09
N MET A 39 -7.28 6.14 -11.95
CA MET A 39 -5.89 5.73 -12.21
C MET A 39 -4.98 6.86 -12.73
N ALA A 40 -5.52 7.80 -13.50
CA ALA A 40 -4.75 8.95 -13.99
C ALA A 40 -4.27 9.86 -12.85
N GLU A 41 -5.10 10.04 -11.83
CA GLU A 41 -4.73 10.84 -10.66
C GLU A 41 -3.73 10.09 -9.78
N ILE A 42 -3.96 8.80 -9.53
CA ILE A 42 -3.02 7.94 -8.78
C ILE A 42 -1.64 7.95 -9.45
N SER A 43 -1.61 7.81 -10.79
CA SER A 43 -0.41 7.92 -11.61
C SER A 43 0.32 9.24 -11.41
N LYS A 44 -0.40 10.37 -11.45
CA LYS A 44 0.16 11.70 -11.21
C LYS A 44 0.72 11.84 -9.80
N THR A 45 -0.03 11.43 -8.77
CA THR A 45 0.35 11.52 -7.36
C THR A 45 1.57 10.63 -7.06
N ALA A 46 1.62 9.42 -7.65
CA ALA A 46 2.75 8.52 -7.51
C ALA A 46 3.99 8.98 -8.29
N GLY A 47 3.87 9.92 -9.24
CA GLY A 47 4.97 10.27 -10.14
C GLY A 47 5.38 9.11 -11.05
N MET A 48 4.44 8.23 -11.40
CA MET A 48 4.66 7.04 -12.22
C MET A 48 3.70 7.05 -13.40
N SER A 49 4.08 6.46 -14.55
CA SER A 49 3.11 6.29 -15.64
C SER A 49 2.05 5.24 -15.27
N ALA A 50 0.83 5.38 -15.81
CA ALA A 50 -0.23 4.40 -15.58
C ALA A 50 0.21 2.98 -15.97
N GLY A 51 0.90 2.81 -17.10
CA GLY A 51 1.45 1.51 -17.51
C GLY A 51 2.48 0.94 -16.54
N HIS A 52 3.27 1.79 -15.86
CA HIS A 52 4.19 1.34 -14.82
C HIS A 52 3.43 0.85 -13.59
N ILE A 53 2.34 1.53 -13.19
CA ILE A 53 1.47 1.10 -12.09
C ILE A 53 0.80 -0.25 -12.43
N TYR A 54 0.34 -0.42 -13.67
CA TYR A 54 -0.27 -1.67 -14.12
C TYR A 54 0.68 -2.87 -14.13
N ASN A 55 2.01 -2.66 -14.02
CA ASN A 55 2.95 -3.76 -13.80
C ASN A 55 2.94 -4.29 -12.35
N TYR A 56 2.36 -3.54 -11.40
CA TYR A 56 2.27 -3.90 -9.98
C TYR A 56 0.85 -4.26 -9.55
N PHE A 57 -0.16 -3.61 -10.15
CA PHE A 57 -1.57 -3.82 -9.82
C PHE A 57 -2.41 -3.93 -11.07
N GLU A 58 -3.27 -4.95 -11.13
CA GLU A 58 -4.10 -5.21 -12.30
C GLU A 58 -5.24 -4.17 -12.47
N SER A 59 -5.68 -3.56 -11.37
CA SER A 59 -6.84 -2.67 -11.34
C SER A 59 -6.81 -1.69 -10.17
N LYS A 60 -7.77 -0.75 -10.14
CA LYS A 60 -7.97 0.16 -8.99
C LYS A 60 -8.50 -0.60 -7.78
N GLU A 61 -9.30 -1.63 -8.04
CA GLU A 61 -9.85 -2.58 -7.09
C GLU A 61 -8.72 -3.32 -6.37
N ALA A 62 -7.75 -3.88 -7.11
CA ALA A 62 -6.59 -4.57 -6.53
C ALA A 62 -5.74 -3.63 -5.65
N ILE A 63 -5.67 -2.34 -6.00
CA ILE A 63 -4.97 -1.34 -5.17
C ILE A 63 -5.70 -1.13 -3.85
N ILE A 64 -7.03 -0.90 -3.86
CA ILE A 64 -7.77 -0.66 -2.61
C ILE A 64 -7.82 -1.93 -1.74
N GLU A 65 -7.96 -3.12 -2.35
CA GLU A 65 -7.89 -4.40 -1.64
C GLU A 65 -6.56 -4.52 -0.88
N SER A 66 -5.44 -4.24 -1.54
CA SER A 66 -4.12 -4.26 -0.90
C SER A 66 -3.92 -3.19 0.17
N ILE A 67 -4.58 -2.03 0.08
CA ILE A 67 -4.58 -1.04 1.16
C ILE A 67 -5.34 -1.60 2.37
N ILE A 68 -6.53 -2.17 2.14
CA ILE A 68 -7.36 -2.74 3.20
C ILE A 68 -6.64 -3.91 3.87
N GLU A 69 -6.01 -4.80 3.12
CA GLU A 69 -5.24 -5.92 3.65
C GLU A 69 -4.11 -5.45 4.57
N LYS A 70 -3.34 -4.44 4.14
CA LYS A 70 -2.26 -3.84 4.94
C LYS A 70 -2.81 -3.19 6.21
N ASP A 71 -3.88 -2.40 6.09
CA ASP A 71 -4.49 -1.72 7.24
C ASP A 71 -5.08 -2.74 8.24
N MET A 72 -5.63 -3.85 7.75
CA MET A 72 -6.10 -4.96 8.59
C MET A 72 -4.94 -5.65 9.31
N GLU A 73 -3.83 -5.94 8.63
CA GLU A 73 -2.64 -6.56 9.22
C GLU A 73 -2.03 -5.68 10.33
N GLU A 74 -1.96 -4.37 10.11
CA GLU A 74 -1.54 -3.40 11.12
C GLU A 74 -2.50 -3.37 12.31
N MET A 75 -3.81 -3.36 12.05
CA MET A 75 -4.84 -3.40 13.09
C MET A 75 -4.76 -4.68 13.93
N PHE A 76 -4.62 -5.85 13.31
CA PHE A 76 -4.48 -7.11 14.02
C PHE A 76 -3.21 -7.17 14.86
N SER A 77 -2.10 -6.65 14.36
CA SER A 77 -0.83 -6.59 15.08
C SER A 77 -0.96 -5.75 16.36
N ILE A 78 -1.65 -4.61 16.29
CA ILE A 78 -1.97 -3.78 17.45
C ILE A 78 -2.84 -4.56 18.47
N PHE A 79 -3.86 -5.27 18.01
CA PHE A 79 -4.71 -6.08 18.91
C PHE A 79 -3.95 -7.20 19.62
N GLN A 80 -3.00 -7.86 18.95
CA GLN A 80 -2.15 -8.87 19.60
C GLN A 80 -1.27 -8.27 20.70
N GLN A 81 -0.72 -7.07 20.50
CA GLN A 81 0.03 -6.38 21.54
C GLN A 81 -0.82 -6.09 22.78
N PHE A 82 -2.11 -5.78 22.62
CA PHE A 82 -3.02 -5.61 23.76
C PHE A 82 -3.32 -6.92 24.49
N GLU A 83 -3.40 -8.06 23.80
CA GLU A 83 -3.60 -9.37 24.43
C GLU A 83 -2.39 -9.79 25.28
N ASP A 84 -1.18 -9.43 24.86
CA ASP A 84 0.05 -9.70 25.61
C ASP A 84 0.24 -8.77 26.83
N HIS A 85 -0.56 -7.69 26.94
CA HIS A 85 -0.53 -6.71 28.03
C HIS A 85 -1.90 -6.49 28.69
N PRO A 86 -2.49 -7.53 29.34
CA PRO A 86 -3.81 -7.40 29.96
C PRO A 86 -3.79 -6.37 31.10
N GLY A 87 -4.45 -5.23 30.89
CA GLY A 87 -4.68 -4.19 31.88
C GLY A 87 -3.81 -2.94 31.77
N ASP A 88 -2.87 -2.88 30.81
CA ASP A 88 -2.06 -1.68 30.56
C ASP A 88 -2.17 -1.22 29.11
N VAL A 89 -3.27 -0.50 28.85
CA VAL A 89 -3.56 0.10 27.55
C VAL A 89 -2.50 1.13 27.14
N LEU A 90 -1.84 1.77 28.12
CA LEU A 90 -0.80 2.76 27.87
C LEU A 90 0.49 2.09 27.40
N ALA A 91 0.87 0.95 27.99
CA ALA A 91 2.02 0.16 27.54
C ALA A 91 1.84 -0.34 26.09
N ALA A 92 0.69 -0.94 25.78
CA ALA A 92 0.39 -1.42 24.43
C ALA A 92 0.33 -0.27 23.40
N LEU A 93 -0.17 0.91 23.76
CA LEU A 93 -0.13 2.09 22.88
C LEU A 93 1.29 2.62 22.65
N LEU A 94 2.20 2.52 23.61
CA LEU A 94 3.59 2.96 23.47
C LEU A 94 4.42 1.98 22.64
N ASP A 95 4.18 0.67 22.79
CA ASP A 95 4.88 -0.37 22.02
C ASP A 95 4.45 -0.41 20.54
N GLY A 96 3.20 -0.02 20.23
CA GLY A 96 2.71 0.13 18.86
C GLY A 96 3.19 1.39 18.12
N LEU A 97 3.94 2.29 18.77
CA LEU A 97 4.46 3.54 18.18
C LEU A 97 5.93 3.48 17.74
N ASN A 98 6.58 2.32 17.89
CA ASN A 98 8.01 2.10 17.63
C ASN A 98 8.24 1.25 16.37
#